data_AF-A0A7Y4L011-F1
#
_entry.id   AF-A0A7Y4L011-F1
#
_cell.length_a   1.000
_cell.length_b   1.000
_cell.length_c   1.000
_cell.angle_alpha   90.00
_cell.angle_beta   90.00
_cell.angle_gamma   90.00
#
_symmetry.space_group_name_H-M   'P 1'
#
loop_
_entity.id
_entity.type
_entity.pdbx_description
1 polymer ?
#
loop_
_entity_poly.entity_id
_entity_poly.type
_entity_poly.pdbx_seq_one_letter_code
_entity_poly.pdbx_strand_id
1 'polypeptide(L)'
;MSDDLLRPSIGAGVDMKVRPWRLMSQAYVAFFGGVIAVTVVAWVNSRRLGVDAGKRRLIVLTGVAGLAVVIALFAFLPFDEPNSGLRVIVRAVAVVACLVQMRLQRQMDRAFQLRGVEYASLWMVGLLLTFSGIIVDYLLLRLVVSL
;
A
#
# COMPACT_ATOMS: atom_id res chain seq x y z
N MET A 1 -34.13 22.12 16.40
CA MET A 1 -33.87 20.69 16.70
C MET A 1 -33.79 19.90 15.39
N SER A 2 -32.86 20.28 14.52
CA SER A 2 -32.72 19.79 13.14
C SER A 2 -31.25 19.55 12.74
N ASP A 3 -30.30 20.01 13.58
CA ASP A 3 -28.87 20.01 13.25
C ASP A 3 -28.20 18.64 13.43
N ASP A 4 -28.84 17.69 14.11
CA ASP A 4 -28.34 16.32 14.23
C ASP A 4 -28.69 15.44 13.01
N LEU A 5 -29.71 15.80 12.22
CA LEU A 5 -30.07 15.06 11.00
C LEU A 5 -29.13 15.35 9.81
N LEU A 6 -28.38 16.44 9.88
CA LEU A 6 -27.41 16.83 8.85
C LEU A 6 -25.98 16.38 9.15
N ARG A 7 -25.75 15.66 10.26
CA ARG A 7 -24.43 15.11 10.55
C ARG A 7 -24.15 13.95 9.60
N PRO A 8 -23.14 14.04 8.72
CA PRO A 8 -22.81 12.94 7.82
C PRO A 8 -22.44 11.71 8.65
N SER A 9 -23.23 10.65 8.54
CA SER A 9 -23.02 9.35 9.19
C SER A 9 -21.77 8.61 8.68
N ILE A 10 -21.11 9.16 7.66
CA ILE A 10 -19.87 8.63 7.09
C ILE A 10 -18.71 8.93 8.06
N GLY A 11 -18.47 7.98 8.97
CA GLY A 11 -17.28 7.95 9.84
C GLY A 11 -17.50 8.48 11.26
N ALA A 12 -18.68 8.26 11.85
CA ALA A 12 -18.86 8.35 13.29
C ALA A 12 -17.93 7.35 13.98
N GLY A 13 -16.84 7.83 14.60
CA GLY A 13 -15.83 6.99 15.27
C GLY A 13 -14.39 7.07 14.73
N VAL A 14 -14.11 7.93 13.75
CA VAL A 14 -12.72 8.17 13.29
C VAL A 14 -12.00 9.10 14.28
N ASP A 15 -10.90 8.63 14.86
CA ASP A 15 -10.05 9.42 15.75
C ASP A 15 -9.29 10.49 14.95
N MET A 16 -9.67 11.74 15.13
CA MET A 16 -9.09 12.90 14.44
C MET A 16 -7.67 13.23 14.92
N LYS A 17 -7.21 12.65 16.04
CA LYS A 17 -5.81 12.79 16.49
C LYS A 17 -4.86 11.97 15.61
N VAL A 18 -5.36 10.91 14.96
CA VAL A 18 -4.55 10.02 14.13
C VAL A 18 -4.60 10.49 12.68
N ARG A 19 -3.58 11.25 12.27
CA ARG A 19 -3.48 11.77 10.90
C ARG A 19 -3.04 10.65 9.93
N PRO A 20 -3.87 10.29 8.93
CA PRO A 20 -3.48 9.35 7.88
C PRO A 20 -2.45 9.98 6.93
N TRP A 21 -1.78 9.15 6.14
CA TRP A 21 -0.94 9.58 5.03
C TRP A 21 -1.77 9.76 3.76
N ARG A 22 -1.34 10.68 2.90
CA ARG A 22 -1.96 10.88 1.57
C ARG A 22 -1.84 9.61 0.74
N LEU A 23 -2.92 9.20 0.08
CA LEU A 23 -2.93 7.98 -0.75
C LEU A 23 -1.91 8.04 -1.88
N MET A 24 -1.79 9.17 -2.59
CA MET A 24 -0.83 9.31 -3.68
C MET A 24 0.62 9.20 -3.22
N SER A 25 0.92 9.54 -1.97
CA SER A 25 2.26 9.37 -1.41
C SER A 25 2.65 7.89 -1.28
N GLN A 26 1.72 6.94 -1.34
CA GLN A 26 2.06 5.51 -1.28
C GLN A 26 2.69 5.01 -2.59
N ALA A 27 2.49 5.72 -3.70
CA ALA A 27 2.95 5.31 -5.02
C ALA A 27 4.48 5.22 -5.13
N TYR A 28 5.23 6.12 -4.49
CA TYR A 28 6.69 6.02 -4.51
C TYR A 28 7.18 4.82 -3.71
N VAL A 29 6.54 4.49 -2.57
CA VAL A 29 6.87 3.29 -1.79
C VAL A 29 6.57 2.04 -2.60
N ALA A 30 5.49 2.02 -3.36
CA ALA A 30 5.19 0.92 -4.28
C ALA A 30 6.27 0.76 -5.35
N PHE A 31 6.61 1.86 -6.03
CA PHE A 31 7.54 1.84 -7.15
C PHE A 31 8.96 1.47 -6.71
N PHE A 32 9.45 2.03 -5.61
CA PHE A 32 10.83 1.79 -5.15
C PHE A 32 10.96 0.64 -4.15
N GLY A 33 9.98 0.49 -3.24
CA GLY A 33 10.02 -0.49 -2.15
C GLY A 33 9.29 -1.80 -2.42
N GLY A 34 8.55 -1.92 -3.54
CA GLY A 34 7.90 -3.17 -3.93
C GLY A 34 6.58 -3.47 -3.17
N VAL A 35 6.06 -4.67 -3.43
CA VAL A 35 4.70 -5.09 -3.00
C VAL A 35 4.58 -5.14 -1.47
N ILE A 36 5.60 -5.67 -0.78
CA ILE A 36 5.57 -5.85 0.67
C ILE A 36 5.55 -4.48 1.36
N ALA A 37 6.46 -3.59 0.99
CA ALA A 37 6.56 -2.26 1.59
C ALA A 37 5.26 -1.46 1.43
N VAL A 38 4.71 -1.41 0.21
CA VAL A 38 3.45 -0.68 0.00
C VAL A 38 2.27 -1.32 0.70
N THR A 39 2.21 -2.64 0.79
CA THR A 39 1.12 -3.34 1.50
C THR A 39 1.15 -3.02 2.99
N VAL A 40 2.33 -2.96 3.61
CA VAL A 40 2.49 -2.53 5.01
C VAL A 40 2.01 -1.09 5.18
N VAL A 41 2.42 -0.17 4.30
CA VAL A 41 1.96 1.23 4.33
C VAL A 41 0.44 1.30 4.21
N ALA A 42 -0.14 0.64 3.21
CA ALA A 42 -1.58 0.64 2.95
C ALA A 42 -2.37 0.07 4.13
N TRP A 43 -1.89 -1.01 4.75
CA TRP A 43 -2.53 -1.62 5.90
C TRP A 43 -2.50 -0.68 7.12
N VAL A 44 -1.34 -0.10 7.45
CA VAL A 44 -1.24 0.87 8.55
C VAL A 44 -2.11 2.09 8.26
N ASN A 45 -2.09 2.60 7.02
CA ASN A 45 -2.87 3.77 6.63
C ASN A 45 -4.38 3.49 6.70
N SER A 46 -4.82 2.30 6.31
CA SER A 46 -6.23 1.89 6.38
C SER A 46 -6.77 1.89 7.82
N ARG A 47 -5.92 1.55 8.81
CA ARG A 47 -6.26 1.66 10.23
C ARG A 47 -6.41 3.12 10.66
N ARG A 48 -5.50 3.99 10.23
CA ARG A 48 -5.58 5.43 10.49
C ARG A 48 -6.81 6.08 9.86
N LEU A 49 -7.21 5.63 8.68
CA LEU A 49 -8.41 6.07 7.96
C LEU A 49 -9.72 5.49 8.52
N GLY A 50 -9.67 4.56 9.48
CA GLY A 50 -10.88 3.90 10.00
C GLY A 50 -11.58 2.99 8.98
N VAL A 51 -10.84 2.42 8.03
CA VAL A 51 -11.39 1.49 7.04
C VAL A 51 -11.89 0.21 7.74
N ASP A 52 -13.04 -0.30 7.32
CA ASP A 52 -13.66 -1.50 7.87
C ASP A 52 -12.76 -2.74 7.75
N ALA A 53 -12.94 -3.70 8.66
CA ALA A 53 -12.08 -4.88 8.73
C ALA A 53 -12.10 -5.73 7.44
N GLY A 54 -13.22 -5.75 6.70
CA GLY A 54 -13.35 -6.47 5.44
C GLY A 54 -12.44 -5.89 4.36
N LYS A 55 -12.50 -4.58 4.13
CA LYS A 55 -11.61 -3.90 3.18
C LYS A 55 -10.14 -3.97 3.60
N ARG A 56 -9.83 -3.94 4.90
CA ARG A 56 -8.45 -4.16 5.38
C ARG A 56 -7.94 -5.56 5.07
N ARG A 57 -8.79 -6.59 5.16
CA ARG A 57 -8.43 -7.96 4.73
C ARG A 57 -8.16 -7.99 3.23
N LEU A 58 -8.98 -7.32 2.42
CA LEU A 58 -8.75 -7.20 0.98
C LEU A 58 -7.42 -6.52 0.66
N ILE A 59 -6.99 -5.49 1.41
CA ILE A 59 -5.66 -4.87 1.23
C ILE A 59 -4.53 -5.89 1.38
N VAL A 60 -4.61 -6.73 2.42
CA VAL A 60 -3.62 -7.79 2.67
C VAL A 60 -3.69 -8.85 1.58
N LEU A 61 -4.89 -9.31 1.21
CA LEU A 61 -5.06 -10.32 0.14
C LEU A 61 -4.50 -9.82 -1.20
N THR A 62 -4.71 -8.55 -1.55
CA THR A 62 -4.10 -7.94 -2.74
C THR A 62 -2.58 -7.94 -2.66
N GLY A 63 -2.02 -7.65 -1.48
CA GLY A 63 -0.58 -7.70 -1.26
C GLY A 63 -0.01 -9.12 -1.37
N VAL A 64 -0.70 -10.11 -0.81
CA VAL A 64 -0.34 -11.54 -0.92
C VAL A 64 -0.40 -12.00 -2.37
N ALA A 65 -1.46 -11.65 -3.09
CA ALA A 65 -1.60 -11.97 -4.51
C ALA A 65 -0.48 -11.32 -5.35
N GLY A 66 -0.17 -10.05 -5.10
CA GLY A 66 0.95 -9.37 -5.76
C GLY A 66 2.29 -10.03 -5.46
N LEU A 67 2.52 -10.45 -4.21
CA LEU A 67 3.75 -11.15 -3.82
C LEU A 67 3.85 -12.52 -4.49
N ALA A 68 2.75 -13.27 -4.57
CA ALA A 68 2.72 -14.56 -5.28
C ALA A 68 3.08 -14.39 -6.76
N VAL A 69 2.60 -13.32 -7.41
CA VAL A 69 2.99 -12.99 -8.79
C VAL A 69 4.48 -12.67 -8.87
N VAL A 70 5.04 -11.88 -7.94
CA VAL A 70 6.49 -11.59 -7.92
C VAL A 70 7.31 -12.87 -7.75
N ILE A 71 6.91 -13.77 -6.85
CA ILE A 71 7.57 -15.07 -6.65
C ILE A 71 7.50 -15.91 -7.93
N ALA A 72 6.35 -15.98 -8.59
CA ALA A 72 6.19 -16.72 -9.84
C ALA A 72 7.08 -16.12 -10.97
N LEU A 73 7.15 -14.80 -11.07
CA LEU A 73 8.05 -14.12 -12.02
C LEU A 73 9.51 -14.48 -11.75
N PHE A 74 9.91 -14.55 -10.48
CA PHE A 74 11.26 -15.01 -10.11
C PHE A 74 11.45 -16.52 -10.32
N ALA A 75 10.45 -17.37 -10.15
CA ALA A 75 10.63 -18.81 -10.31
C ALA A 75 10.69 -19.25 -11.78
N PHE A 76 9.95 -18.58 -12.66
CA PHE A 76 9.69 -19.08 -14.03
C PHE A 76 10.36 -18.29 -15.15
N LEU A 77 10.91 -17.10 -14.90
CA LEU A 77 11.57 -16.31 -15.95
C LEU A 77 13.10 -16.46 -15.88
N PRO A 78 13.78 -16.74 -17.01
CA PRO A 78 15.22 -16.96 -17.03
C PRO A 78 16.01 -15.71 -16.60
N PHE A 79 17.08 -15.93 -15.82
CA PHE A 79 17.91 -14.91 -15.17
C PHE A 79 19.25 -14.66 -15.85
N ASP A 80 19.34 -14.92 -17.15
CA ASP A 80 20.56 -14.61 -17.88
C ASP A 80 20.63 -13.07 -18.05
N GLU A 81 21.66 -12.44 -17.46
CA GLU A 81 21.91 -10.99 -17.33
C GLU A 81 21.06 -10.24 -16.26
N PRO A 82 21.49 -9.04 -15.78
CA PRO A 82 20.63 -8.15 -15.00
C PRO A 82 19.46 -7.68 -15.86
N ASN A 83 18.44 -8.52 -15.96
CA ASN A 83 17.32 -8.38 -16.87
C ASN A 83 16.45 -7.18 -16.42
N SER A 84 16.77 -6.01 -16.98
CA SER A 84 16.11 -4.73 -16.70
C SER A 84 14.59 -4.84 -16.86
N GLY A 85 14.12 -5.66 -17.82
CA GLY A 85 12.70 -5.93 -18.05
C GLY A 85 12.00 -6.59 -16.86
N LEU A 86 12.60 -7.61 -16.24
CA LEU A 86 12.02 -8.29 -15.08
C LEU A 86 11.84 -7.32 -13.90
N ARG A 87 12.83 -6.45 -13.66
CA ARG A 87 12.74 -5.41 -12.62
C ARG A 87 11.57 -4.47 -12.88
N VAL A 88 11.40 -4.03 -14.13
CA VAL A 88 10.29 -3.16 -14.53
C VAL A 88 8.94 -3.86 -14.32
N ILE A 89 8.81 -5.12 -14.71
CA ILE A 89 7.57 -5.90 -14.52
C ILE A 89 7.24 -6.04 -13.03
N VAL A 90 8.21 -6.37 -12.18
CA VAL A 90 8.01 -6.46 -10.73
C VAL A 90 7.58 -5.11 -10.13
N ARG A 91 8.15 -3.98 -10.59
CA ARG A 91 7.69 -2.65 -10.18
C ARG A 91 6.27 -2.36 -10.65
N ALA A 92 5.91 -2.78 -11.87
CA ALA A 92 4.55 -2.65 -12.38
C ALA A 92 3.55 -3.41 -11.50
N VAL A 93 3.87 -4.64 -11.08
CA VAL A 93 3.04 -5.43 -10.15
C VAL A 93 2.83 -4.68 -8.83
N ALA A 94 3.89 -4.12 -8.24
CA ALA A 94 3.79 -3.33 -7.01
C ALA A 94 2.90 -2.09 -7.17
N VAL A 95 3.03 -1.36 -8.28
CA VAL A 95 2.18 -0.20 -8.59
C VAL A 95 0.73 -0.62 -8.78
N VAL A 96 0.46 -1.70 -9.50
CA VAL A 96 -0.91 -2.21 -9.67
C VAL A 96 -1.52 -2.60 -8.33
N ALA A 97 -0.79 -3.32 -7.47
CA ALA A 97 -1.23 -3.64 -6.12
C ALA A 97 -1.55 -2.38 -5.30
N CYS A 98 -0.68 -1.36 -5.37
CA CYS A 98 -0.89 -0.05 -4.75
C CYS A 98 -2.19 0.61 -5.24
N LEU A 99 -2.43 0.63 -6.56
CA LEU A 99 -3.64 1.24 -7.13
C LEU A 99 -4.92 0.54 -6.64
N VAL A 100 -4.90 -0.79 -6.55
CA VAL A 100 -6.01 -1.56 -5.98
C VAL A 100 -6.21 -1.21 -4.50
N GLN A 101 -5.15 -1.19 -3.71
CA GLN A 101 -5.20 -0.85 -2.28
C GLN A 101 -5.66 0.60 -2.04
N MET A 102 -5.29 1.54 -2.92
CA MET A 102 -5.77 2.92 -2.90
C MET A 102 -7.26 3.00 -3.22
N ARG A 103 -7.75 2.23 -4.19
CA ARG A 103 -9.20 2.16 -4.49
C ARG A 103 -10.01 1.71 -3.27
N LEU A 104 -9.51 0.74 -2.51
CA LEU A 104 -10.15 0.26 -1.28
C LEU A 104 -10.21 1.34 -0.18
N GLN A 105 -9.21 2.22 -0.10
CA GLN A 105 -9.13 3.31 0.88
C GLN A 105 -9.84 4.60 0.42
N ARG A 106 -10.11 4.76 -0.88
CA ARG A 106 -10.55 6.02 -1.50
C ARG A 106 -11.80 6.63 -0.87
N GLN A 107 -12.76 5.81 -0.47
CA GLN A 107 -14.01 6.29 0.13
C GLN A 107 -13.76 6.99 1.47
N MET A 108 -12.94 6.38 2.33
CA MET A 108 -12.60 6.95 3.65
C MET A 108 -11.63 8.12 3.52
N ASP A 109 -10.70 8.06 2.56
CA ASP A 109 -9.81 9.18 2.26
C ASP A 109 -10.58 10.44 1.84
N ARG A 110 -11.59 10.30 0.97
CA ARG A 110 -12.49 11.42 0.61
C ARG A 110 -13.26 11.95 1.81
N ALA A 111 -13.78 11.07 2.65
CA ALA A 111 -14.48 11.47 3.88
C ALA A 111 -13.55 12.23 4.84
N PHE A 112 -12.26 11.87 4.89
CA PHE A 112 -11.24 12.59 5.66
C PHE A 112 -10.94 13.98 5.07
N GLN A 113 -10.78 14.10 3.74
CA GLN A 113 -10.51 15.39 3.08
C GLN A 113 -11.61 16.42 3.33
N LEU A 114 -12.88 16.00 3.29
CA LEU A 114 -14.03 16.88 3.54
C LEU A 114 -14.06 17.46 4.97
N ARG A 115 -13.29 16.89 5.90
CA ARG A 115 -13.19 17.36 7.29
C ARG A 115 -12.12 18.44 7.47
N GLY A 116 -11.33 18.76 6.43
CA GLY A 116 -10.36 19.86 6.46
C GLY A 116 -9.12 19.63 7.34
N VAL A 117 -8.89 18.39 7.80
CA VAL A 117 -7.71 18.06 8.63
C VAL A 117 -6.51 17.76 7.75
N GLU A 118 -5.32 18.18 8.19
CA GLU A 118 -4.08 17.91 7.49
C GLU A 118 -3.64 16.43 7.56
N TYR A 119 -3.02 15.98 6.48
CA TYR A 119 -2.40 14.65 6.41
C TYR A 119 -1.05 14.62 7.15
N ALA A 120 -0.70 13.45 7.69
CA ALA A 120 0.65 13.18 8.14
C ALA A 120 1.60 13.03 6.95
N SER A 121 2.87 13.39 7.15
CA SER A 121 3.92 13.12 6.17
C SER A 121 4.29 11.63 6.17
N LEU A 122 4.34 11.04 4.98
CA LEU A 122 4.84 9.67 4.77
C LEU A 122 6.34 9.64 4.50
N TRP A 123 7.02 10.79 4.38
CA TRP A 123 8.35 10.86 3.79
C TRP A 123 9.40 10.00 4.52
N MET A 124 9.58 10.21 5.84
CA MET A 124 10.55 9.44 6.63
C MET A 124 10.19 7.95 6.72
N VAL A 125 8.93 7.66 7.05
CA VAL A 125 8.46 6.28 7.23
C VAL A 125 8.51 5.50 5.92
N GLY A 126 8.07 6.12 4.82
CA GLY A 126 8.06 5.48 3.52
C GLY A 126 9.46 5.35 2.94
N LEU A 127 10.41 6.25 3.24
CA LEU A 127 11.82 6.09 2.88
C LEU A 127 12.43 4.88 3.60
N LEU A 128 12.21 4.76 4.92
CA LEU A 128 12.63 3.58 5.69
C LEU A 128 12.05 2.29 5.12
N LEU A 129 10.74 2.25 4.88
CA LEU A 129 10.06 1.06 4.32
C LEU A 129 10.51 0.77 2.90
N THR A 130 10.88 1.77 2.11
CA THR A 130 11.44 1.59 0.77
C THR A 130 12.77 0.86 0.83
N PHE A 131 13.69 1.29 1.69
CA PHE A 131 14.97 0.59 1.87
C PHE A 131 14.78 -0.83 2.39
N SER A 132 13.90 -1.03 3.37
CA SER A 132 13.56 -2.37 3.85
C SER A 132 12.98 -3.24 2.74
N GLY A 133 12.09 -2.69 1.91
CA GLY A 133 11.49 -3.36 0.77
C GLY A 133 12.52 -3.80 -0.28
N ILE A 134 13.49 -2.94 -0.60
CA ILE A 134 14.59 -3.29 -1.51
C ILE A 134 15.39 -4.48 -0.99
N ILE A 135 15.71 -4.48 0.31
CA ILE A 135 16.44 -5.59 0.95
C ILE A 135 15.61 -6.87 0.87
N VAL A 136 14.32 -6.81 1.20
CA VAL A 136 13.44 -7.97 1.16
C VAL A 136 13.28 -8.52 -0.26
N ASP A 137 13.08 -7.67 -1.28
CA ASP A 137 13.00 -8.09 -2.68
C ASP A 137 14.29 -8.82 -3.12
N TYR A 138 15.45 -8.31 -2.72
CA TYR A 138 16.74 -8.95 -3.01
C TYR A 138 16.88 -10.31 -2.32
N LEU A 139 16.51 -10.41 -1.05
CA LEU A 139 16.53 -11.67 -0.31
C LEU A 139 15.53 -12.69 -0.89
N LEU A 140 14.34 -12.24 -1.29
CA LEU A 140 13.32 -13.06 -1.93
C LEU A 140 13.86 -13.64 -3.25
N LEU A 141 14.46 -12.80 -4.09
CA LEU A 141 15.08 -13.22 -5.33
C LEU A 141 16.16 -14.28 -5.06
N ARG A 142 17.08 -14.02 -4.12
CA ARG A 142 18.15 -14.96 -3.76
C ARG A 142 17.60 -16.30 -3.28
N LEU A 143 16.56 -16.27 -2.45
CA LEU A 143 15.91 -17.46 -1.93
C LEU A 143 15.28 -18.29 -3.05
N VAL A 144 14.51 -17.66 -3.94
CA VAL A 144 13.82 -18.34 -5.05
C VAL A 144 14.80 -18.96 -6.03
N VAL A 145 15.91 -18.28 -6.34
CA VAL A 145 16.95 -18.80 -7.24
C VAL A 145 17.76 -19.94 -6.60
N SER A 146 17.83 -20.01 -5.28
CA SER A 146 18.55 -21.07 -4.56
C SER A 146 17.73 -22.34 -4.30
N LEU A 147 16.42 -22.31 -4.59
CA LEU A 147 15.49 -23.43 -4.49
C LEU A 147 15.51 -24.27 -5.77
#